data_AF-A0A399SY20-F1
#
_entry.id   AF-A0A399SY20-F1
#
_cell.length_a   1.000
_cell.length_b   1.000
_cell.length_c   1.000
_cell.angle_alpha   90.00
_cell.angle_beta   90.00
_cell.angle_gamma   90.00
#
_symmetry.space_group_name_H-M   'P 1'
#
loop_
_entity.id
_entity.type
_entity.pdbx_description
1 polymer ?
#
loop_
_entity_poly.entity_id
_entity_poly.type
_entity_poly.pdbx_seq_one_letter_code
_entity_poly.pdbx_strand_id
1 'polypeptide(L)'
;MAYSSKINDQAFDRYRQNTKNWRFGFSLIIAAIAVLGFYVYGALSSEMNNPEALQIGLTIALMFILIGFFSTRTRTDSRTWDGVVIDKSVRKTNKDIGYNGVKAERLIFIVFVKSEDGNTHAIRNEDDDTVYDYYKIGDKVRYHGSLHSYEKFDKSGDTIVFCNACAFMHDINDDDCRNCGCPLLK
;
A
#
# COMPACT_ATOMS: atom_id res chain seq x y z
N MET A 1 23.63 13.80 10.85
CA MET A 1 22.21 13.41 10.78
C MET A 1 22.10 11.94 11.11
N ALA A 2 20.92 11.46 11.49
CA ALA A 2 20.65 10.08 11.86
C ALA A 2 19.22 9.73 11.41
N TYR A 3 18.93 8.45 11.23
CA TYR A 3 17.54 8.00 11.05
C TYR A 3 16.72 8.28 12.30
N SER A 4 15.43 8.52 12.10
CA SER A 4 14.51 8.92 13.16
C SER A 4 14.32 7.80 14.17
N SER A 5 14.46 8.11 15.46
CA SER A 5 14.18 7.16 16.55
C SER A 5 12.68 6.85 16.70
N LYS A 6 11.83 7.69 16.10
CA LYS A 6 10.37 7.57 16.11
C LYS A 6 9.84 6.32 15.37
N ILE A 7 10.67 5.60 14.60
CA ILE A 7 10.26 4.34 13.95
C ILE A 7 9.71 3.30 14.94
N ASN A 8 10.15 3.35 16.20
CA ASN A 8 9.71 2.44 17.25
C ASN A 8 8.46 2.93 18.00
N ASP A 9 7.80 3.99 17.51
CA ASP A 9 6.58 4.51 18.12
C ASP A 9 5.41 3.51 17.97
N GLN A 10 4.66 3.31 19.06
CA GLN A 10 3.46 2.48 19.13
C GLN A 10 2.43 2.82 18.04
N ALA A 11 2.39 4.06 17.56
CA ALA A 11 1.50 4.48 16.50
C ALA A 11 1.66 3.66 15.22
N PHE A 12 2.87 3.23 14.87
CA PHE A 12 3.11 2.37 13.71
C PHE A 12 2.52 0.96 13.89
N ASP A 13 2.66 0.38 15.08
CA ASP A 13 2.05 -0.91 15.40
C ASP A 13 0.53 -0.84 15.40
N ARG A 14 -0.04 0.22 15.99
CA ARG A 14 -1.49 0.47 15.95
C ARG A 14 -2.00 0.61 14.52
N TYR A 15 -1.29 1.36 13.68
CA TYR A 15 -1.65 1.50 12.26
C TYR A 15 -1.64 0.15 11.54
N ARG A 16 -0.60 -0.67 11.75
CA ARG A 16 -0.51 -2.00 11.13
C ARG A 16 -1.63 -2.94 11.59
N GLN A 17 -1.93 -2.96 12.89
CA GLN A 17 -3.01 -3.77 13.46
C GLN A 17 -4.37 -3.32 12.94
N ASN A 18 -4.66 -2.02 12.97
CA ASN A 18 -5.91 -1.46 12.47
C ASN A 18 -6.09 -1.74 10.97
N THR A 19 -5.03 -1.61 10.17
CA THR A 19 -5.08 -1.93 8.74
C THR A 19 -5.41 -3.40 8.51
N LYS A 20 -4.82 -4.32 9.28
CA LYS A 20 -5.15 -5.76 9.21
C LYS A 20 -6.60 -6.03 9.61
N ASN A 21 -7.03 -5.47 10.74
CA ASN A 21 -8.39 -5.65 11.26
C ASN A 21 -9.44 -5.10 10.30
N TRP A 22 -9.20 -3.93 9.72
CA TRP A 22 -10.08 -3.31 8.73
C TRP A 22 -10.24 -4.17 7.48
N ARG A 23 -9.13 -4.68 6.91
CA ARG A 23 -9.16 -5.58 5.74
C ARG A 23 -9.97 -6.84 6.02
N PHE A 24 -9.80 -7.43 7.20
CA PHE A 24 -10.57 -8.61 7.60
C PHE A 24 -12.05 -8.28 7.79
N GLY A 25 -12.35 -7.24 8.57
CA GLY A 25 -13.72 -6.81 8.85
C GLY A 25 -14.49 -6.45 7.58
N PHE A 26 -13.83 -5.78 6.63
CA PHE A 26 -14.41 -5.49 5.32
C PHE A 26 -14.77 -6.75 4.54
N SER A 27 -13.93 -7.79 4.56
CA SER A 27 -14.24 -9.08 3.93
C SER A 27 -15.44 -9.76 4.58
N LEU A 28 -15.57 -9.68 5.92
CA LEU A 28 -16.74 -10.21 6.63
C LEU A 28 -18.03 -9.47 6.28
N ILE A 29 -17.97 -8.14 6.10
CA ILE A 29 -19.13 -7.33 5.70
C ILE A 29 -19.60 -7.77 4.30
N ILE A 30 -18.70 -7.91 3.32
CA ILE A 30 -19.05 -8.36 1.98
C ILE A 30 -19.63 -9.78 2.02
N ALA A 31 -19.02 -10.68 2.80
CA ALA A 31 -19.52 -12.04 2.98
C ALA A 31 -20.96 -12.05 3.53
N ALA A 32 -21.27 -11.23 4.53
CA ALA A 32 -22.61 -11.11 5.09
C ALA A 32 -23.62 -10.56 4.06
N ILE A 33 -23.23 -9.54 3.30
CA ILE A 33 -24.06 -8.97 2.21
C ILE A 33 -24.37 -10.04 1.16
N ALA A 34 -23.38 -10.86 0.77
CA ALA A 34 -23.59 -11.94 -0.18
C ALA A 34 -24.63 -12.96 0.33
N VAL A 35 -24.50 -13.45 1.57
CA VAL A 35 -25.47 -14.40 2.14
C VAL A 35 -26.88 -13.80 2.19
N LEU A 36 -27.01 -12.57 2.70
CA LEU A 36 -28.31 -11.91 2.83
C LEU A 36 -28.95 -11.64 1.46
N GLY A 37 -28.17 -11.15 0.49
CA GLY A 37 -28.64 -10.87 -0.85
C GLY A 37 -29.17 -12.13 -1.55
N PHE A 38 -28.43 -13.23 -1.47
CA PHE A 38 -28.85 -14.51 -2.07
C PHE A 38 -30.03 -15.16 -1.32
N TYR A 39 -30.11 -15.00 0.00
CA TYR A 39 -31.26 -15.47 0.77
C TYR A 39 -32.55 -14.75 0.37
N VAL A 40 -32.51 -13.41 0.27
CA VAL A 40 -33.65 -12.59 -0.17
C VAL A 40 -34.01 -12.90 -1.62
N TYR A 41 -33.01 -13.05 -2.49
CA TYR A 41 -33.21 -13.46 -3.87
C TYR A 41 -33.95 -14.80 -3.95
N GLY A 42 -33.51 -15.81 -3.19
CA GLY A 42 -34.17 -17.12 -3.14
C GLY A 42 -35.57 -17.12 -2.53
N ALA A 43 -35.92 -16.09 -1.75
CA ALA A 43 -37.24 -15.94 -1.15
C ALA A 43 -38.24 -15.18 -2.04
N LEU A 44 -37.74 -14.30 -2.90
CA LEU A 44 -38.58 -13.40 -3.73
C LEU A 44 -38.55 -13.73 -5.23
N SER A 45 -37.52 -14.41 -5.71
CA SER A 45 -37.37 -14.73 -7.14
C SER A 45 -38.19 -15.95 -7.52
N SER A 46 -38.72 -15.93 -8.75
CA SER A 46 -39.35 -17.10 -9.37
C SER A 46 -38.36 -18.01 -10.10
N GLU A 47 -37.10 -17.58 -10.22
CA GLU A 47 -36.07 -18.30 -10.98
C GLU A 47 -35.33 -19.34 -10.15
N MET A 48 -35.07 -19.06 -8.87
CA MET A 48 -34.32 -19.96 -7.99
C MET A 48 -34.86 -19.87 -6.58
N ASN A 49 -35.23 -21.01 -6.00
CA ASN A 49 -35.76 -21.10 -4.64
C ASN A 49 -34.64 -21.30 -3.61
N ASN A 50 -34.95 -21.03 -2.35
CA ASN A 50 -34.14 -21.55 -1.25
C ASN A 50 -34.36 -23.08 -1.14
N PRO A 51 -33.31 -23.90 -0.98
CA PRO A 51 -31.96 -23.54 -0.49
C PRO A 51 -30.88 -23.28 -1.56
N GLU A 52 -31.16 -23.43 -2.85
CA GLU A 52 -30.14 -23.33 -3.91
C GLU A 52 -29.48 -21.95 -3.96
N ALA A 53 -30.31 -20.89 -3.92
CA ALA A 53 -29.81 -19.52 -3.88
C ALA A 53 -28.89 -19.29 -2.67
N LEU A 54 -29.31 -19.77 -1.49
CA LEU A 54 -28.53 -19.66 -0.26
C LEU A 54 -27.18 -20.40 -0.34
N GLN A 55 -27.12 -21.58 -0.98
CA GLN A 55 -25.86 -22.32 -1.18
C GLN A 55 -24.86 -21.52 -2.01
N ILE A 56 -25.31 -20.80 -3.04
CA ILE A 56 -24.45 -19.90 -3.82
C ILE A 56 -23.93 -18.76 -2.94
N GLY A 57 -24.82 -18.11 -2.19
CA GLY A 57 -24.46 -17.04 -1.26
C GLY A 57 -23.41 -17.48 -0.23
N LEU A 58 -23.58 -18.66 0.37
CA LEU A 58 -22.62 -19.25 1.31
C LEU A 58 -21.27 -19.58 0.66
N THR A 59 -21.28 -20.07 -0.59
CA THR A 59 -20.04 -20.37 -1.33
C THR A 59 -19.24 -19.09 -1.60
N ILE A 60 -19.91 -18.03 -2.05
CA ILE A 60 -19.28 -16.72 -2.29
C ILE A 60 -18.80 -16.11 -0.96
N ALA A 61 -19.59 -16.20 0.10
CA ALA A 61 -19.21 -15.72 1.42
C ALA A 61 -17.95 -16.42 1.96
N LEU A 62 -17.88 -17.75 1.80
CA LEU A 62 -16.69 -18.52 2.17
C LEU A 62 -15.46 -18.04 1.38
N MET A 63 -15.61 -17.78 0.07
CA MET A 63 -14.53 -17.23 -0.75
C MET A 63 -14.02 -15.89 -0.20
N PHE A 64 -14.91 -14.95 0.15
CA PHE A 64 -14.50 -13.66 0.73
C PHE A 64 -13.85 -13.79 2.11
N ILE A 65 -14.31 -14.73 2.95
CA ILE A 65 -13.70 -15.01 4.25
C ILE A 65 -12.29 -15.57 4.06
N LEU A 66 -12.12 -16.54 3.15
CA LEU A 66 -10.81 -17.11 2.84
C LEU A 66 -9.85 -16.04 2.29
N ILE A 67 -10.30 -15.22 1.34
CA ILE A 67 -9.50 -14.10 0.82
C ILE A 67 -9.11 -13.13 1.94
N GLY A 68 -10.05 -12.75 2.81
CA GLY A 68 -9.77 -11.89 3.97
C GLY A 68 -8.75 -12.51 4.92
N PHE A 69 -8.89 -13.80 5.21
CA PHE A 69 -7.95 -14.54 6.04
C PHE A 69 -6.55 -14.62 5.42
N PHE A 70 -6.42 -14.97 4.14
CA PHE A 70 -5.12 -15.06 3.48
C PHE A 70 -4.47 -13.69 3.22
N SER A 71 -5.25 -12.66 2.89
CA SER A 71 -4.74 -11.30 2.67
C SER A 71 -4.25 -10.62 3.96
N THR A 72 -4.78 -11.02 5.10
CA THR A 72 -4.32 -10.57 6.42
C THR A 72 -3.17 -11.42 6.94
N ARG A 73 -3.21 -12.72 6.63
CA ARG A 73 -2.16 -13.72 6.84
C ARG A 73 -1.14 -13.67 5.71
N THR A 74 -0.50 -12.52 5.49
CA THR A 74 0.92 -12.39 5.09
C THR A 74 1.28 -11.00 4.58
N ARG A 75 2.20 -10.38 5.29
CA ARG A 75 3.45 -9.88 4.70
C ARG A 75 4.48 -10.15 5.79
N THR A 76 5.36 -11.13 5.60
CA THR A 76 6.52 -11.25 6.48
C THR A 76 7.22 -9.91 6.44
N ASP A 77 7.52 -9.35 7.61
CA ASP A 77 8.28 -8.11 7.66
C ASP A 77 9.55 -8.36 6.85
N SER A 78 9.66 -7.63 5.75
CA SER A 78 10.87 -7.70 4.95
C SER A 78 12.03 -7.22 5.84
N ARG A 79 13.23 -7.70 5.57
CA ARG A 79 14.40 -7.23 6.31
C ARG A 79 14.50 -5.72 6.13
N THR A 80 14.69 -4.99 7.22
CA THR A 80 15.09 -3.58 7.18
C THR A 80 16.53 -3.50 6.70
N TRP A 81 16.81 -2.63 5.74
CA TRP A 81 18.13 -2.49 5.13
C TRP A 81 18.40 -1.04 4.75
N ASP A 82 19.68 -0.70 4.71
CA ASP A 82 20.14 0.62 4.29
C ASP A 82 20.68 0.57 2.86
N GLY A 83 20.65 1.70 2.19
CA GLY A 83 21.07 1.80 0.81
C GLY A 83 21.25 3.24 0.35
N VAL A 84 21.54 3.39 -0.94
CA VAL A 84 21.82 4.67 -1.58
C VAL A 84 21.04 4.78 -2.89
N VAL A 85 20.45 5.93 -3.16
CA VAL A 85 19.88 6.23 -4.48
C VAL A 85 21.01 6.34 -5.49
N ILE A 86 21.08 5.41 -6.45
CA ILE A 86 22.17 5.33 -7.42
C ILE A 86 21.82 5.88 -8.79
N ASP A 87 20.54 5.87 -9.15
CA ASP A 87 20.11 6.26 -10.49
C ASP A 87 18.61 6.60 -10.50
N LYS A 88 18.18 7.32 -11.53
CA LYS A 88 16.81 7.75 -11.75
C LYS A 88 16.47 7.69 -13.24
N SER A 89 15.30 7.16 -13.59
CA SER A 89 14.89 6.99 -14.99
C SER A 89 13.43 7.37 -15.19
N VAL A 90 13.11 7.95 -16.34
CA VAL A 90 11.73 8.17 -16.81
C VAL A 90 11.52 7.32 -18.05
N ARG A 91 10.45 6.52 -18.07
CA ARG A 91 10.12 5.64 -19.20
C ARG A 91 8.73 5.92 -19.70
N LYS A 92 8.53 5.82 -21.01
CA LYS A 92 7.20 5.84 -21.63
C LYS A 92 6.68 4.41 -21.76
N THR A 93 5.41 4.19 -21.45
CA THR A 93 4.73 2.92 -21.70
C THR A 93 3.36 3.18 -22.29
N ASN A 94 2.91 2.28 -23.17
CA ASN A 94 1.58 2.31 -23.75
C ASN A 94 0.74 1.25 -23.06
N LYS A 95 -0.25 1.67 -22.28
CA LYS A 95 -1.18 0.76 -21.61
C LYS A 95 -2.53 0.78 -22.31
N ASP A 96 -3.10 -0.41 -22.49
CA ASP A 96 -4.48 -0.55 -22.92
C ASP A 96 -5.39 0.01 -21.82
N ILE A 97 -6.27 0.95 -22.18
CA ILE A 97 -7.21 1.57 -21.25
C ILE A 97 -8.57 0.87 -21.22
N GLY A 98 -8.70 -0.30 -21.84
CA GLY A 98 -9.88 -1.15 -21.78
C GLY A 98 -11.06 -0.67 -22.62
N TYR A 99 -10.89 0.42 -23.38
CA TYR A 99 -11.90 0.97 -24.28
C TYR A 99 -11.46 0.78 -25.73
N ASN A 100 -12.08 -0.17 -26.43
CA ASN A 100 -11.86 -0.44 -27.86
C ASN A 100 -10.38 -0.63 -28.27
N GLY A 101 -9.53 -1.16 -27.38
CA GLY A 101 -8.10 -1.36 -27.64
C GLY A 101 -7.30 -0.06 -27.78
N VAL A 102 -7.87 1.08 -27.38
CA VAL A 102 -7.14 2.35 -27.30
C VAL A 102 -6.03 2.20 -26.27
N LYS A 103 -4.81 2.58 -26.66
CA LYS A 103 -3.66 2.65 -25.77
C LYS A 103 -3.42 4.09 -25.36
N ALA A 104 -3.26 4.32 -24.06
CA ALA A 104 -2.83 5.60 -23.54
C ALA A 104 -1.34 5.55 -23.20
N GLU A 105 -0.62 6.61 -23.57
CA GLU A 105 0.74 6.83 -23.12
C GLU A 105 0.73 7.15 -21.62
N ARG A 106 1.68 6.55 -20.90
CA ARG A 106 1.92 6.71 -19.47
C ARG A 106 3.40 6.93 -19.23
N LEU A 107 3.73 7.85 -18.33
CA LEU A 107 5.09 8.08 -17.86
C LEU A 107 5.32 7.26 -16.59
N ILE A 108 6.41 6.50 -16.56
CA ILE A 108 6.85 5.75 -15.39
C ILE A 108 8.12 6.40 -14.88
N PHE A 109 8.01 7.06 -13.75
CA PHE A 109 9.13 7.64 -13.01
C PHE A 109 9.71 6.57 -12.09
N ILE A 110 11.03 6.39 -12.14
CA ILE A 110 11.73 5.32 -11.45
C ILE A 110 12.91 5.89 -10.66
N VAL A 111 12.98 5.54 -9.38
CA VAL A 111 14.15 5.78 -8.51
C VAL A 111 14.79 4.44 -8.19
N PHE A 112 16.09 4.30 -8.44
CA PHE A 112 16.85 3.08 -8.17
C PHE A 112 17.67 3.23 -6.89
N VAL A 113 17.43 2.34 -5.93
CA VAL A 113 18.13 2.27 -4.64
C VAL A 113 18.99 1.02 -4.61
N LYS A 114 20.30 1.18 -4.38
CA LYS A 114 21.23 0.08 -4.16
C LYS A 114 21.30 -0.20 -2.65
N SER A 115 20.86 -1.39 -2.24
CA SER A 115 21.02 -1.87 -0.87
C SER A 115 22.48 -2.19 -0.55
N GLU A 116 22.82 -2.21 0.74
CA GLU A 116 24.13 -2.66 1.24
C GLU A 116 24.49 -4.09 0.79
N ASP A 117 23.49 -4.96 0.67
CA ASP A 117 23.66 -6.34 0.18
C ASP A 117 23.93 -6.40 -1.34
N GLY A 118 23.99 -5.25 -2.03
CA GLY A 118 24.27 -5.15 -3.46
C GLY A 118 23.05 -5.35 -4.35
N ASN A 119 21.85 -5.54 -3.82
CA ASN A 119 20.62 -5.63 -4.62
C ASN A 119 20.12 -4.24 -5.01
N THR A 120 19.61 -4.10 -6.25
CA THR A 120 18.99 -2.86 -6.72
C THR A 120 17.47 -2.97 -6.63
N HIS A 121 16.85 -2.01 -5.96
CA HIS A 121 15.41 -1.88 -5.77
C HIS A 121 14.88 -0.68 -6.55
N ALA A 122 13.70 -0.80 -7.16
CA ALA A 122 13.10 0.26 -7.96
C ALA A 122 11.80 0.75 -7.30
N ILE A 123 11.75 2.05 -6.99
CA ILE A 123 10.52 2.76 -6.61
C ILE A 123 9.92 3.30 -7.90
N ARG A 124 8.64 2.99 -8.18
CA ARG A 124 7.98 3.30 -9.44
C ARG A 124 6.68 4.05 -9.20
N ASN A 125 6.52 5.18 -9.87
CA ASN A 125 5.30 5.97 -9.86
C ASN A 125 4.87 6.21 -11.32
N GLU A 126 3.56 6.08 -11.57
CA GLU A 126 2.97 6.28 -12.90
C GLU A 126 2.29 7.64 -12.94
N ASP A 127 2.63 8.44 -13.95
CA ASP A 127 2.14 9.80 -14.19
C ASP A 127 2.25 10.77 -13.00
N ASP A 128 3.13 10.44 -12.04
CA ASP A 128 3.39 11.21 -10.82
C ASP A 128 4.91 11.23 -10.57
N ASP A 129 5.51 12.40 -10.74
CA ASP A 129 6.95 12.67 -10.56
C ASP A 129 7.30 13.05 -9.12
N THR A 130 6.34 13.17 -8.22
CA THR A 130 6.57 13.70 -6.87
C THR A 130 7.63 12.91 -6.09
N VAL A 131 7.51 11.58 -6.06
CA VAL A 131 8.48 10.69 -5.39
C VAL A 131 9.82 10.72 -6.13
N TYR A 132 9.78 10.85 -7.44
CA TYR A 132 10.98 10.97 -8.25
C TYR A 132 11.73 12.25 -7.86
N ASP A 133 11.08 13.41 -7.82
CA ASP A 133 11.72 14.69 -7.48
C ASP A 133 12.20 14.77 -6.03
N TYR A 134 11.51 14.10 -5.11
CA TYR A 134 11.89 14.04 -3.70
C TYR A 134 13.25 13.37 -3.45
N TYR A 135 13.57 12.31 -4.21
CA TYR A 135 14.84 11.60 -4.08
C TYR A 135 15.92 12.17 -5.01
N LYS A 136 17.11 12.40 -4.45
CA LYS A 136 18.31 12.83 -5.18
C LYS A 136 19.30 11.67 -5.26
N ILE A 137 20.05 11.61 -6.35
CA ILE A 137 21.15 10.64 -6.48
C ILE A 137 22.17 10.93 -5.38
N GLY A 138 22.60 9.88 -4.68
CA GLY A 138 23.46 9.96 -3.50
C GLY A 138 22.72 10.00 -2.16
N ASP A 139 21.40 10.17 -2.15
CA ASP A 139 20.62 10.10 -0.91
C ASP A 139 20.79 8.73 -0.25
N LYS A 140 21.20 8.75 1.03
CA LYS A 140 21.19 7.57 1.88
C LYS A 140 19.77 7.33 2.38
N VAL A 141 19.29 6.11 2.26
CA VAL A 141 17.93 5.72 2.63
C VAL A 141 17.92 4.44 3.44
N ARG A 142 16.95 4.33 4.36
CA ARG A 142 16.60 3.11 5.07
C ARG A 142 15.26 2.61 4.59
N TYR A 143 15.21 1.37 4.16
CA TYR A 143 13.96 0.69 3.88
C TYR A 143 13.43 0.03 5.17
N HIS A 144 12.25 0.45 5.60
CA HIS A 144 11.56 -0.07 6.77
C HIS A 144 10.69 -1.25 6.37
N GLY A 145 11.19 -2.47 6.54
CA GLY A 145 10.54 -3.62 5.95
C GLY A 145 9.21 -4.04 6.58
N SER A 146 8.87 -3.51 7.75
CA SER A 146 7.55 -3.66 8.38
C SER A 146 6.48 -2.69 7.86
N LEU A 147 6.91 -1.58 7.25
CA LEU A 147 6.07 -0.55 6.66
C LEU A 147 6.13 -0.52 5.13
N HIS A 148 7.11 -1.22 4.53
CA HIS A 148 7.38 -1.23 3.10
C HIS A 148 7.61 0.18 2.52
N SER A 149 8.29 1.03 3.27
CA SER A 149 8.55 2.43 2.92
C SER A 149 10.01 2.78 3.14
N TYR A 150 10.42 3.92 2.60
CA TYR A 150 11.80 4.41 2.65
C TYR A 150 11.87 5.67 3.50
N GLU A 151 12.92 5.79 4.30
CA GLU A 151 13.25 6.98 5.06
C GLU A 151 14.60 7.54 4.58
N LYS A 152 14.67 8.83 4.29
CA LYS A 152 15.94 9.52 3.98
C LYS A 152 16.76 9.75 5.24
N PHE A 153 18.08 9.59 5.15
CA PHE A 153 19.00 9.87 6.26
C PHE A 153 19.19 11.38 6.50
N ASP A 154 19.32 12.14 5.42
CA ASP A 154 19.43 13.60 5.42
C ASP A 154 18.16 14.19 4.81
N LYS A 155 17.50 15.07 5.55
CA LYS A 155 16.27 15.76 5.17
C LYS A 155 16.40 17.28 5.34
N SER A 156 17.61 17.77 5.61
CA SER A 156 17.86 19.18 5.97
C SER A 156 17.56 20.16 4.85
N GLY A 157 17.61 19.70 3.60
CA GLY A 157 17.27 20.49 2.41
C GLY A 157 15.89 20.18 1.82
N ASP A 158 15.05 19.40 2.50
CA ASP A 158 13.73 19.04 2.01
C ASP A 158 12.65 19.96 2.61
N THR A 159 11.64 20.30 1.82
CA THR A 159 10.47 21.07 2.28
C THR A 159 9.26 20.17 2.55
N ILE A 160 9.34 18.90 2.14
CA ILE A 160 8.29 17.91 2.31
C ILE A 160 8.84 16.63 2.92
N VAL A 161 7.96 15.83 3.50
CA VAL A 161 8.25 14.46 3.94
C VAL A 161 7.03 13.57 3.71
N PHE A 162 7.27 12.32 3.30
CA PHE A 162 6.21 11.33 3.17
C PHE A 162 6.04 10.54 4.47
N CYS A 163 4.79 10.31 4.86
CA CYS A 163 4.51 9.42 5.98
C CYS A 163 4.92 7.98 5.64
N ASN A 164 5.83 7.40 6.43
CA ASN A 164 6.28 6.02 6.24
C ASN A 164 5.18 4.96 6.42
N ALA A 165 4.05 5.30 7.03
CA ALA A 165 2.93 4.39 7.21
C ALA A 165 1.93 4.39 6.04
N CYS A 166 1.53 5.57 5.56
CA CYS A 166 0.44 5.72 4.59
C CYS A 166 0.82 6.48 3.31
N ALA A 167 2.08 6.88 3.15
CA ALA A 167 2.61 7.63 2.01
C ALA A 167 1.96 9.00 1.77
N PHE A 168 1.18 9.52 2.71
CA PHE A 168 0.65 10.88 2.62
C PHE A 168 1.79 11.91 2.71
N MET A 169 1.74 12.95 1.87
CA MET A 169 2.75 14.02 1.84
C MET A 169 2.45 15.09 2.89
N HIS A 170 3.49 15.55 3.57
CA HIS A 170 3.46 16.59 4.58
C HIS A 170 4.51 17.66 4.33
N ASP A 171 4.32 18.82 4.97
CA ASP A 171 5.38 19.80 5.14
C ASP A 171 6.46 19.21 6.08
N ILE A 172 7.73 19.54 5.85
CA ILE A 172 8.85 19.03 6.66
C ILE A 172 8.72 19.42 8.15
N ASN A 173 7.98 20.48 8.46
CA ASN A 173 7.79 20.97 9.82
C ASN A 173 6.71 20.18 10.61
N ASP A 174 5.82 19.45 9.94
CA ASP A 174 4.81 18.62 10.60
C ASP A 174 5.49 17.53 11.45
N ASP A 175 4.92 17.22 12.63
CA ASP A 175 5.42 16.16 13.51
C ASP A 175 4.71 14.82 13.32
N ASP A 176 3.43 14.87 12.98
CA ASP A 176 2.54 13.73 12.88
C ASP A 176 1.75 13.76 11.58
N CYS A 177 1.46 12.58 11.04
CA CYS A 177 0.67 12.43 9.84
C CYS A 177 -0.79 12.75 10.12
N ARG A 178 -1.32 13.85 9.58
CA ARG A 178 -2.75 14.18 9.63
C ARG A 178 -3.70 13.17 8.97
N ASN A 179 -3.20 12.18 8.21
CA ASN A 179 -4.03 11.12 7.63
C ASN A 179 -4.12 9.87 8.52
N CYS A 180 -3.00 9.36 9.05
CA CYS A 180 -2.98 8.12 9.84
C CYS A 180 -2.58 8.29 11.31
N GLY A 181 -2.13 9.48 11.73
CA GLY A 181 -1.69 9.80 13.09
C GLY A 181 -0.32 9.23 13.48
N CYS A 182 0.40 8.57 12.57
CA CYS A 182 1.76 8.12 12.85
C CYS A 182 2.74 9.31 12.81
N PRO A 183 3.79 9.31 13.66
CA PRO A 183 4.80 10.34 13.60
C PRO A 183 5.52 10.34 12.26
N LEU A 184 5.90 11.52 11.78
CA LEU A 184 6.73 11.66 10.60
C LEU A 184 8.18 11.37 10.97
N LEU A 185 8.82 10.49 10.20
CA LEU A 185 10.22 10.12 10.40
C LEU A 185 11.07 11.22 9.81
N LYS A 186 11.36 12.25 10.61
CA LYS A 186 12.30 13.31 10.30
C LYS A 186 13.61 13.13 11.04
#